data_AF-A0A0G1N0A8-F1
#
_entry.id   AF-A0A0G1N0A8-F1
#
_cell.length_a   1.000
_cell.length_b   1.000
_cell.length_c   1.000
_cell.angle_alpha   90.00
_cell.angle_beta   90.00
_cell.angle_gamma   90.00
#
_symmetry.space_group_name_H-M   'P 1'
#
loop_
_entity.id
_entity.type
_entity.pdbx_description
1 polymer ?
#
loop_
_entity_poly.entity_id
_entity_poly.type
_entity_poly.pdbx_seq_one_letter_code
_entity_poly.pdbx_strand_id
1 'polypeptide(L)'
;MWIRVQDCLIYDPIVQNFKKEDLDHHQKVNIEKNLSIFLKKTCGLELDSGFDIYIILELPLEHSLGRAGVLMAPMIVAFLLYYNFISNGDIASWSACPLQDLINNPTTKFDFVFRILWKWEVFNYTIGSATSSFCSLTPSKTPLLFFSHRDTASLSADLKNKLRKNKIEIDDLKFIDSSYYWGARTSEVFGEHVGWPWPFDWGVIHTGGMLDVVNLEFLIEDKQKELRDNTNEIIKLFQNVTGNKKDDEQPEFYRLCKKENTRENFWQGYLGSLHALSLQLLLELKQFLENGFSQKRFFDLVNAMNKVHNILHNLFFHSANNSSIKTDLFLNDFFKEKIGLDSLGTKISSFSTHGSLIFAVPSLVARPWIKKMIKSLREKINSNISFDYLSWEDNVEDEGGVRIEQNLFSKLFSPFMPGSSATLEEYSKSGKNSQMIVLEQINKTRFDLLLDTIHEKVYINGRPVTSKKIPSQKALIKILPALLEHQGNSVSNKELPLPTYSSYRNEFQGKISSPLVKFLGDKIKIEVEGELMNFTINLKLARGTRVGVLKTI
;
A
#
# COMPACT_ATOMS: atom_id res chain seq x y z
N MET A 1 24.44 -8.00 6.76
CA MET A 1 23.00 -8.15 7.01
C MET A 1 22.23 -7.87 5.74
N TRP A 2 21.02 -8.42 5.59
CA TRP A 2 20.26 -8.28 4.35
C TRP A 2 18.80 -7.91 4.66
N ILE A 3 18.24 -7.07 3.82
CA ILE A 3 16.80 -6.91 3.66
C ILE A 3 16.50 -7.44 2.28
N ARG A 4 15.50 -8.30 2.15
CA ARG A 4 15.11 -8.90 0.89
C ARG A 4 13.63 -8.66 0.68
N VAL A 5 13.32 -7.87 -0.34
CA VAL A 5 11.96 -7.68 -0.81
C VAL A 5 11.63 -8.86 -1.72
N GLN A 6 10.69 -9.68 -1.27
CA GLN A 6 10.21 -10.85 -1.98
C GLN A 6 9.34 -10.42 -3.17
N ASP A 7 8.69 -11.39 -3.81
CA ASP A 7 7.78 -11.10 -4.90
C ASP A 7 6.60 -10.24 -4.41
N CYS A 8 6.26 -9.21 -5.20
CA CYS A 8 5.13 -8.34 -4.95
C CYS A 8 3.91 -8.90 -5.68
N LEU A 9 2.78 -9.02 -4.99
CA LEU A 9 1.50 -9.34 -5.61
C LEU A 9 0.69 -8.07 -5.78
N ILE A 10 0.25 -7.79 -6.99
CA ILE A 10 -0.47 -6.55 -7.31
C ILE A 10 -1.79 -6.89 -7.97
N TYR A 11 -2.86 -6.29 -7.47
CA TYR A 11 -4.19 -6.48 -8.02
C TYR A 11 -4.29 -5.76 -9.36
N ASP A 12 -4.65 -6.52 -10.40
CA ASP A 12 -4.93 -5.97 -11.71
C ASP A 12 -6.46 -5.79 -11.87
N PRO A 13 -6.97 -4.55 -11.89
CA PRO A 13 -8.40 -4.27 -11.97
C PRO A 13 -9.01 -4.63 -13.34
N ILE A 14 -8.19 -4.84 -14.37
CA ILE A 14 -8.65 -5.26 -15.70
C ILE A 14 -8.99 -6.75 -15.70
N VAL A 15 -8.15 -7.58 -15.07
CA VAL A 15 -8.40 -9.05 -15.00
C VAL A 15 -9.04 -9.51 -13.69
N GLN A 16 -9.18 -8.63 -12.71
CA GLN A 16 -9.74 -8.90 -11.38
C GLN A 16 -9.00 -10.02 -10.63
N ASN A 17 -7.68 -9.97 -10.64
CA ASN A 17 -6.85 -10.97 -9.94
C ASN A 17 -5.51 -10.36 -9.52
N PHE A 18 -4.90 -10.92 -8.47
CA PHE A 18 -3.53 -10.61 -8.11
C PHE A 18 -2.56 -11.26 -9.09
N LYS A 19 -1.64 -10.45 -9.62
CA LYS A 19 -0.54 -10.91 -10.44
C LYS A 19 0.75 -10.75 -9.66
N LYS A 20 1.66 -11.70 -9.84
CA LYS A 20 3.04 -11.49 -9.46
C LYS A 20 3.59 -10.40 -10.37
N GLU A 21 3.93 -9.28 -9.78
CA GLU A 21 4.61 -8.20 -10.46
C GLU A 21 6.06 -8.22 -10.01
N ASP A 22 6.95 -8.44 -10.98
CA ASP A 22 8.36 -8.23 -10.75
C ASP A 22 8.54 -6.72 -10.61
N LEU A 23 8.48 -6.22 -9.37
CA LEU A 23 9.08 -4.92 -9.07
C LEU A 23 10.43 -4.91 -9.77
N ASP A 24 10.64 -3.90 -10.60
CA ASP A 24 11.87 -3.76 -11.36
C ASP A 24 13.05 -4.02 -10.41
N HIS A 25 14.04 -4.81 -10.86
CA HIS A 25 15.18 -5.19 -10.03
C HIS A 25 15.84 -3.97 -9.36
N HIS A 26 15.89 -2.83 -10.06
CA HIS A 26 16.38 -1.56 -9.56
C HIS A 26 15.47 -1.00 -8.45
N GLN A 27 14.14 -1.09 -8.55
CA GLN A 27 13.23 -0.72 -7.45
C GLN A 27 13.44 -1.61 -6.21
N LYS A 28 13.53 -2.93 -6.36
CA LYS A 28 13.79 -3.85 -5.22
C LYS A 28 15.12 -3.51 -4.55
N VAL A 29 16.20 -3.44 -5.34
CA VAL A 29 17.54 -3.12 -4.84
C VAL A 29 17.58 -1.74 -4.19
N ASN A 30 16.88 -0.75 -4.77
CA ASN A 30 16.79 0.57 -4.17
C ASN A 30 16.06 0.52 -2.84
N ILE A 31 14.90 -0.14 -2.74
CA ILE A 31 14.19 -0.28 -1.47
C ILE A 31 15.09 -0.94 -0.43
N GLU A 32 15.70 -2.09 -0.72
CA GLU A 32 16.55 -2.85 0.22
C GLU A 32 17.77 -2.05 0.70
N LYS A 33 18.50 -1.43 -0.25
CA LYS A 33 19.70 -0.64 0.04
C LYS A 33 19.34 0.67 0.75
N ASN A 34 18.35 1.39 0.25
CA ASN A 34 17.95 2.69 0.77
C ASN A 34 17.36 2.56 2.16
N LEU A 35 16.52 1.57 2.41
CA LEU A 35 15.95 1.26 3.72
C LEU A 35 17.04 1.02 4.76
N SER A 36 18.03 0.18 4.44
CA SER A 36 19.14 -0.12 5.36
C SER A 36 19.96 1.13 5.70
N ILE A 37 20.34 1.92 4.67
CA ILE A 37 21.07 3.18 4.86
C ILE A 37 20.22 4.17 5.65
N PHE A 38 18.92 4.21 5.37
CA PHE A 38 17.98 5.14 5.94
C PHE A 38 17.71 4.87 7.41
N LEU A 39 17.44 3.64 7.80
CA LEU A 39 17.29 3.28 9.21
C LEU A 39 18.58 3.57 10.00
N LYS A 40 19.74 3.26 9.42
CA LYS A 40 21.02 3.53 10.07
C LYS A 40 21.25 5.02 10.30
N LYS A 41 21.07 5.85 9.26
CA LYS A 41 21.34 7.29 9.36
C LYS A 41 20.27 8.06 10.14
N THR A 42 19.00 7.69 9.99
CA THR A 42 17.88 8.45 10.58
C THR A 42 17.55 7.98 12.00
N CYS A 43 17.67 6.67 12.26
CA CYS A 43 17.28 6.08 13.55
C CYS A 43 18.47 5.53 14.36
N GLY A 44 19.69 5.57 13.82
CA GLY A 44 20.86 4.94 14.46
C GLY A 44 20.80 3.42 14.46
N LEU A 45 19.94 2.82 13.64
CA LEU A 45 19.67 1.39 13.63
C LEU A 45 20.72 0.64 12.82
N GLU A 46 21.52 -0.18 13.49
CA GLU A 46 22.22 -1.27 12.83
C GLU A 46 21.32 -2.48 12.87
N LEU A 47 21.00 -3.00 11.69
CA LEU A 47 20.25 -4.24 11.61
C LEU A 47 21.07 -5.32 12.37
N ASP A 48 20.37 -6.14 13.14
CA ASP A 48 20.87 -7.29 13.91
C ASP A 48 20.44 -8.66 13.34
N SER A 49 19.43 -8.68 12.47
CA SER A 49 18.97 -9.87 11.73
C SER A 49 18.58 -9.58 10.26
N GLY A 50 18.49 -10.63 9.43
CA GLY A 50 18.00 -10.50 8.05
C GLY A 50 16.48 -10.46 7.99
N PHE A 51 15.90 -9.64 7.09
CA PHE A 51 14.46 -9.45 6.96
C PHE A 51 13.95 -9.83 5.57
N ASP A 52 12.90 -10.66 5.53
CA ASP A 52 12.09 -10.89 4.33
C ASP A 52 10.84 -10.02 4.36
N ILE A 53 10.59 -9.27 3.28
CA ILE A 53 9.43 -8.40 3.14
C ILE A 53 8.56 -8.91 2.00
N TYR A 54 7.32 -9.28 2.30
CA TYR A 54 6.31 -9.68 1.33
C TYR A 54 5.31 -8.53 1.18
N ILE A 55 4.99 -8.18 -0.06
CA ILE A 55 4.13 -7.04 -0.37
C ILE A 55 2.94 -7.55 -1.19
N ILE A 56 1.74 -7.19 -0.75
CA ILE A 56 0.49 -7.37 -1.48
C ILE A 56 -0.15 -5.99 -1.60
N LEU A 57 -0.47 -5.56 -2.82
CA LEU A 57 -1.05 -4.26 -3.10
C LEU A 57 -2.32 -4.42 -3.91
N GLU A 58 -3.41 -3.84 -3.43
CA GLU A 58 -4.65 -3.71 -4.21
C GLU A 58 -4.60 -2.52 -5.17
N LEU A 59 -3.76 -1.53 -4.85
CA LEU A 59 -3.52 -0.36 -5.69
C LEU A 59 -2.56 -0.73 -6.84
N PRO A 60 -2.96 -0.50 -8.11
CA PRO A 60 -2.06 -0.68 -9.23
C PRO A 60 -0.83 0.23 -9.13
N LEU A 61 0.33 -0.26 -9.57
CA LEU A 61 1.50 0.61 -9.71
C LEU A 61 1.20 1.67 -10.78
N GLU A 62 1.70 2.89 -10.57
CA GLU A 62 1.69 3.99 -11.56
C GLU A 62 0.36 4.73 -11.77
N HIS A 63 -0.69 4.39 -11.04
CA HIS A 63 -2.01 5.03 -11.16
C HIS A 63 -2.18 6.32 -10.32
N SER A 64 -1.10 6.93 -9.84
CA SER A 64 -1.12 8.23 -9.12
C SER A 64 -1.91 8.27 -7.79
N LEU A 65 -2.17 7.11 -7.17
CA LEU A 65 -2.97 6.99 -5.94
C LEU A 65 -2.15 7.10 -4.65
N GLY A 66 -1.09 7.91 -4.66
CA GLY A 66 -0.24 8.07 -3.47
C GLY A 66 0.57 6.82 -3.11
N ARG A 67 0.98 6.02 -4.12
CA ARG A 67 1.75 4.77 -3.96
C ARG A 67 2.87 4.86 -2.92
N ALA A 68 3.62 5.96 -2.92
CA ALA A 68 4.77 6.15 -2.05
C ALA A 68 4.40 5.99 -0.57
N GLY A 69 3.44 6.78 -0.09
CA GLY A 69 2.93 6.67 1.28
C GLY A 69 2.39 5.28 1.59
N VAL A 70 1.57 4.70 0.70
CA VAL A 70 0.89 3.42 0.96
C VAL A 70 1.87 2.25 1.06
N LEU A 71 2.92 2.25 0.22
CA LEU A 71 3.95 1.21 0.28
C LEU A 71 4.91 1.42 1.46
N MET A 72 5.32 2.66 1.71
CA MET A 72 6.38 2.97 2.67
C MET A 72 5.90 3.00 4.11
N ALA A 73 4.65 3.43 4.37
CA ALA A 73 4.14 3.58 5.73
C ALA A 73 4.12 2.24 6.51
N PRO A 74 3.57 1.14 5.96
CA PRO A 74 3.57 -0.15 6.65
C PRO A 74 4.99 -0.68 6.89
N MET A 75 5.90 -0.49 5.92
CA MET A 75 7.30 -0.93 6.07
C MET A 75 8.00 -0.16 7.20
N ILE A 76 7.93 1.17 7.19
CA ILE A 76 8.52 2.00 8.24
C ILE A 76 7.94 1.66 9.62
N VAL A 77 6.62 1.54 9.72
CA VAL A 77 5.94 1.19 10.97
C VAL A 77 6.40 -0.18 11.46
N ALA A 78 6.50 -1.18 10.57
CA ALA A 78 6.98 -2.52 10.94
C ALA A 78 8.41 -2.51 11.51
N PHE A 79 9.34 -1.75 10.91
CA PHE A 79 10.70 -1.62 11.43
C PHE A 79 10.74 -0.88 12.78
N LEU A 80 10.00 0.22 12.91
CA LEU A 80 9.97 0.98 14.16
C LEU A 80 9.33 0.17 15.30
N LEU A 81 8.35 -0.69 14.99
CA LEU A 81 7.79 -1.65 15.95
C LEU A 81 8.79 -2.73 16.34
N TYR A 82 9.46 -3.35 15.35
CA TYR A 82 10.44 -4.41 15.60
C TYR A 82 11.56 -3.93 16.54
N TYR A 83 12.03 -2.70 16.34
CA TYR A 83 13.07 -2.08 17.16
C TYR A 83 12.55 -1.32 18.39
N ASN A 84 11.26 -1.42 18.72
CA ASN A 84 10.63 -0.79 19.89
C ASN A 84 10.74 0.75 19.95
N PHE A 85 10.85 1.43 18.81
CA PHE A 85 10.72 2.90 18.76
C PHE A 85 9.29 3.38 18.94
N ILE A 86 8.35 2.54 18.50
CA ILE A 86 6.91 2.69 18.70
C ILE A 86 6.35 1.34 19.16
N SER A 87 5.16 1.38 19.73
CA SER A 87 4.41 0.22 20.21
C SER A 87 3.07 0.11 19.48
N ASN A 88 2.43 -1.06 19.58
CA ASN A 88 1.06 -1.23 19.08
C ASN A 88 0.10 -0.22 19.74
N GLY A 89 0.35 0.16 20.99
CA GLY A 89 -0.44 1.14 21.73
C GLY A 89 -0.31 2.56 21.16
N ASP A 90 0.87 2.94 20.68
CA ASP A 90 1.08 4.24 20.03
C ASP A 90 0.23 4.34 18.77
N ILE A 91 0.27 3.33 17.90
CA ILE A 91 -0.52 3.30 16.64
C ILE A 91 -2.02 3.27 16.95
N ALA A 92 -2.45 2.46 17.91
CA ALA A 92 -3.85 2.42 18.33
C ALA A 92 -4.34 3.77 18.88
N SER A 93 -3.46 4.56 19.50
CA SER A 93 -3.82 5.90 19.99
C SER A 93 -4.08 6.91 18.86
N TRP A 94 -3.54 6.69 17.66
CA TRP A 94 -3.70 7.62 16.54
C TRP A 94 -5.14 7.74 16.06
N SER A 95 -5.96 6.70 16.19
CA SER A 95 -7.38 6.78 15.86
C SER A 95 -8.22 7.46 16.96
N ALA A 96 -7.73 7.49 18.19
CA ALA A 96 -8.46 7.98 19.36
C ALA A 96 -8.23 9.47 19.66
N CYS A 97 -7.14 10.06 19.16
CA CYS A 97 -6.81 11.47 19.40
C CYS A 97 -7.14 12.36 18.19
N PRO A 98 -7.53 13.63 18.43
CA PRO A 98 -7.58 14.64 17.37
C PRO A 98 -6.24 14.74 16.65
N LEU A 99 -6.27 14.89 15.33
CA LEU A 99 -5.06 14.86 14.50
C LEU A 99 -4.06 15.96 14.86
N GLN A 100 -4.56 17.13 15.26
CA GLN A 100 -3.69 18.23 15.71
C GLN A 100 -2.93 17.89 17.00
N ASP A 101 -3.54 17.11 17.90
CA ASP A 101 -2.87 16.66 19.12
C ASP A 101 -1.80 15.62 18.80
N LEU A 102 -2.04 14.74 17.82
CA LEU A 102 -1.02 13.80 17.34
C LEU A 102 0.21 14.52 16.75
N ILE A 103 -0.03 15.59 15.99
CA ILE A 103 1.03 16.40 15.38
C ILE A 103 1.83 17.14 16.46
N ASN A 104 1.14 17.74 17.43
CA ASN A 104 1.79 18.61 18.43
C ASN A 104 2.34 17.88 19.64
N ASN A 105 1.91 16.65 19.92
CA ASN A 105 2.30 15.90 21.11
C ASN A 105 3.35 14.82 20.80
N PRO A 106 4.63 15.02 21.21
CA PRO A 106 5.70 14.06 20.96
C PRO A 106 5.49 12.69 21.62
N THR A 107 4.63 12.59 22.64
CA THR A 107 4.37 11.29 23.30
C THR A 107 3.61 10.33 22.41
N THR A 108 2.86 10.82 21.43
CA THR A 108 2.07 10.00 20.49
C THR A 108 2.92 9.33 19.42
N LYS A 109 4.18 9.80 19.26
CA LYS A 109 5.13 9.37 18.22
C LYS A 109 4.65 9.58 16.78
N PHE A 110 3.49 10.19 16.54
CA PHE A 110 2.94 10.37 15.19
C PHE A 110 3.83 11.28 14.33
N ASP A 111 4.16 12.49 14.79
CA ASP A 111 5.04 13.42 14.06
C ASP A 111 6.41 12.79 13.76
N PHE A 112 6.97 12.03 14.71
CA PHE A 112 8.22 11.29 14.52
C PHE A 112 8.12 10.29 13.36
N VAL A 113 7.11 9.43 13.35
CA VAL A 113 6.90 8.44 12.28
C VAL A 113 6.61 9.13 10.95
N PHE A 114 5.77 10.16 10.96
CA PHE A 114 5.42 10.94 9.77
C PHE A 114 6.63 11.61 9.13
N ARG A 115 7.52 12.25 9.90
CA ARG A 115 8.73 12.88 9.37
C ARG A 115 9.72 11.87 8.80
N ILE A 116 9.87 10.71 9.44
CA ILE A 116 10.65 9.59 8.92
C ILE A 116 10.09 9.16 7.56
N LEU A 117 8.78 8.97 7.47
CA LEU A 117 8.11 8.58 6.25
C LEU A 117 8.24 9.64 5.14
N TRP A 118 8.07 10.92 5.46
CA TRP A 118 8.25 12.03 4.52
C TRP A 118 9.69 12.09 3.98
N LYS A 119 10.70 11.97 4.86
CA LYS A 119 12.10 11.89 4.42
C LYS A 119 12.32 10.72 3.49
N TRP A 120 11.74 9.56 3.79
CA TRP A 120 11.86 8.38 2.93
C TRP A 120 11.21 8.61 1.56
N GLU A 121 10.00 9.17 1.52
CA GLU A 121 9.28 9.50 0.28
C GLU A 121 10.14 10.41 -0.62
N VAL A 122 10.73 11.46 -0.05
CA VAL A 122 11.62 12.38 -0.77
C VAL A 122 12.92 11.70 -1.20
N PHE A 123 13.47 10.79 -0.38
CA PHE A 123 14.70 10.07 -0.68
C PHE A 123 14.57 9.11 -1.88
N ASN A 124 13.37 8.54 -2.11
CA ASN A 124 13.18 7.49 -3.12
C ASN A 124 12.45 7.94 -4.37
N TYR A 125 11.68 9.03 -4.31
CA TYR A 125 10.91 9.52 -5.44
C TYR A 125 11.32 10.92 -5.83
N THR A 126 10.61 11.91 -5.30
CA THR A 126 10.84 13.31 -5.58
C THR A 126 10.38 14.11 -4.39
N ILE A 127 10.64 15.41 -4.47
CA ILE A 127 9.99 16.43 -3.69
C ILE A 127 8.47 16.22 -3.67
N GLY A 128 7.95 15.87 -2.50
CA GLY A 128 6.51 15.76 -2.25
C GLY A 128 6.08 16.66 -1.09
N SER A 129 4.79 17.00 -1.07
CA SER A 129 4.14 17.68 0.06
C SER A 129 4.02 16.80 1.30
N ALA A 130 4.35 15.50 1.20
CA ALA A 130 4.05 14.44 2.16
C ALA A 130 2.58 14.05 2.28
N THR A 131 1.72 14.52 1.38
CA THR A 131 0.29 14.20 1.45
C THR A 131 0.04 12.70 1.37
N SER A 132 0.80 11.96 0.54
CA SER A 132 0.66 10.51 0.47
C SER A 132 1.03 9.86 1.79
N SER A 133 2.20 10.19 2.35
CA SER A 133 2.66 9.75 3.66
C SER A 133 1.67 10.07 4.79
N PHE A 134 1.13 11.30 4.80
CA PHE A 134 0.18 11.76 5.80
C PHE A 134 -1.12 10.98 5.72
N CYS A 135 -1.70 10.84 4.52
CA CYS A 135 -2.93 10.09 4.31
C CYS A 135 -2.77 8.61 4.66
N SER A 136 -1.62 8.00 4.35
CA SER A 136 -1.37 6.60 4.67
C SER A 136 -1.20 6.33 6.16
N LEU A 137 -0.73 7.30 6.95
CA LEU A 137 -0.61 7.15 8.41
C LEU A 137 -1.88 7.52 9.17
N THR A 138 -2.70 8.42 8.62
CA THR A 138 -3.81 9.04 9.35
C THR A 138 -5.06 8.16 9.27
N PRO A 139 -5.53 7.56 10.39
CA PRO A 139 -6.80 6.86 10.41
C PRO A 139 -7.96 7.85 10.27
N SER A 140 -8.84 7.64 9.31
CA SER A 140 -10.00 8.50 9.09
C SER A 140 -11.06 7.87 8.17
N LYS A 141 -12.33 7.98 8.58
CA LYS A 141 -13.52 7.71 7.75
C LYS A 141 -13.94 8.89 6.86
N THR A 142 -13.38 10.06 7.13
CA THR A 142 -13.74 11.32 6.46
C THR A 142 -12.54 11.87 5.70
N PRO A 143 -12.74 12.74 4.69
CA PRO A 143 -11.63 13.36 3.99
C PRO A 143 -10.66 14.03 4.96
N LEU A 144 -9.38 14.02 4.58
CA LEU A 144 -8.32 14.68 5.32
C LEU A 144 -8.07 16.06 4.73
N LEU A 145 -7.89 17.03 5.62
CA LEU A 145 -7.33 18.33 5.29
C LEU A 145 -5.87 18.28 5.64
N PHE A 146 -5.02 18.62 4.68
CA PHE A 146 -3.58 18.61 4.88
C PHE A 146 -2.95 19.80 4.17
N PHE A 147 -2.06 20.46 4.89
CA PHE A 147 -1.27 21.57 4.39
C PHE A 147 0.17 21.38 4.89
N SER A 148 1.13 21.55 3.99
CA SER A 148 2.52 21.69 4.37
C SER A 148 3.05 23.00 3.80
N HIS A 149 3.61 23.84 4.66
CA HIS A 149 4.30 25.02 4.18
C HIS A 149 5.71 24.61 3.80
N ARG A 150 5.96 24.62 2.49
CA ARG A 150 7.29 24.46 1.97
C ARG A 150 7.88 25.82 1.69
N ASP A 151 8.86 26.22 2.49
CA ASP A 151 9.72 27.33 2.11
C ASP A 151 10.66 26.84 0.99
N THR A 152 10.15 26.78 -0.24
CA THR A 152 10.93 26.38 -1.42
C THR A 152 12.00 27.41 -1.78
N ALA A 153 11.92 28.62 -1.22
CA ALA A 153 12.96 29.63 -1.32
C ALA A 153 14.16 29.30 -0.40
N SER A 154 13.92 28.58 0.71
CA SER A 154 14.99 28.09 1.60
C SER A 154 15.80 26.91 1.04
N LEU A 155 15.28 26.19 0.04
CA LEU A 155 16.01 25.08 -0.58
C LEU A 155 17.13 25.64 -1.45
N SER A 156 18.37 25.30 -1.09
CA SER A 156 19.54 25.69 -1.86
C SER A 156 19.46 25.19 -3.32
N ALA A 157 20.02 25.95 -4.25
CA ALA A 157 20.11 25.54 -5.65
C ALA A 157 20.84 24.20 -5.82
N ASP A 158 21.80 23.91 -4.94
CA ASP A 158 22.50 22.62 -4.87
C ASP A 158 21.53 21.49 -4.53
N LEU A 159 20.71 21.64 -3.49
CA LEU A 159 19.73 20.62 -3.10
C LEU A 159 18.71 20.38 -4.22
N LYS A 160 18.20 21.43 -4.87
CA LYS A 160 17.33 21.30 -6.05
C LYS A 160 18.02 20.50 -7.17
N ASN A 161 19.30 20.78 -7.43
CA ASN A 161 20.08 20.05 -8.43
C ASN A 161 20.34 18.59 -8.04
N LYS A 162 20.60 18.30 -6.76
CA LYS A 162 20.75 16.93 -6.25
C LYS A 162 19.44 16.16 -6.39
N LEU A 163 18.31 16.76 -6.02
CA LEU A 163 16.96 16.21 -6.18
C LEU A 163 16.71 15.84 -7.65
N ARG A 164 16.93 16.78 -8.57
CA ARG A 164 16.78 16.56 -10.02
C ARG A 164 17.65 15.44 -10.60
N LYS A 165 18.82 15.22 -10.02
CA LYS A 165 19.77 14.18 -10.47
C LYS A 165 19.60 12.85 -9.73
N ASN A 166 18.63 12.74 -8.82
CA ASN A 166 18.47 11.62 -7.90
C ASN A 166 19.78 11.31 -7.14
N LYS A 167 20.44 12.36 -6.63
CA LYS A 167 21.71 12.32 -5.88
C LYS A 167 21.57 12.90 -4.47
N ILE A 168 20.38 12.76 -3.89
CA ILE A 168 20.08 13.27 -2.56
C ILE A 168 20.76 12.37 -1.54
N GLU A 169 21.36 12.97 -0.52
CA GLU A 169 21.81 12.23 0.65
C GLU A 169 20.83 12.45 1.81
N ILE A 170 20.79 11.52 2.76
CA ILE A 170 19.89 11.61 3.93
C ILE A 170 20.16 12.88 4.75
N ASP A 171 21.42 13.30 4.83
CA ASP A 171 21.80 14.53 5.51
C ASP A 171 21.22 15.79 4.85
N ASP A 172 20.92 15.73 3.55
CA ASP A 172 20.24 16.81 2.83
C ASP A 172 18.75 16.94 3.19
N LEU A 173 18.17 15.94 3.87
CA LEU A 173 16.74 15.89 4.22
C LEU A 173 16.40 16.53 5.57
N LYS A 174 17.38 17.15 6.24
CA LYS A 174 17.18 17.81 7.55
C LYS A 174 16.16 18.96 7.50
N PHE A 175 15.94 19.57 6.34
CA PHE A 175 14.91 20.61 6.18
C PHE A 175 13.50 20.09 6.50
N ILE A 176 13.26 18.77 6.37
CA ILE A 176 11.97 18.14 6.70
C ILE A 176 11.71 18.19 8.21
N ASP A 177 12.75 18.16 9.04
CA ASP A 177 12.60 18.20 10.50
C ASP A 177 12.03 19.54 10.99
N SER A 178 12.33 20.62 10.28
CA SER A 178 11.84 21.98 10.58
C SER A 178 10.67 22.41 9.69
N SER A 179 10.23 21.58 8.75
CA SER A 179 9.14 21.92 7.85
C SER A 179 7.81 21.96 8.62
N TYR A 180 7.09 23.07 8.47
CA TYR A 180 5.76 23.25 9.05
C TYR A 180 4.74 22.46 8.25
N TYR A 181 3.86 21.76 8.96
CA TYR A 181 2.68 21.15 8.39
C TYR A 181 1.52 21.21 9.38
N TRP A 182 0.32 21.09 8.85
CA TRP A 182 -0.94 21.09 9.56
C TRP A 182 -1.89 20.10 8.90
N GLY A 183 -2.71 19.44 9.71
CA GLY A 183 -3.77 18.62 9.16
C GLY A 183 -4.86 18.34 10.17
N ALA A 184 -6.03 18.02 9.65
CA ALA A 184 -7.20 17.66 10.42
C ALA A 184 -8.06 16.67 9.64
N ARG A 185 -8.84 15.85 10.36
CA ARG A 185 -9.96 15.13 9.76
C ARG A 185 -11.07 16.14 9.49
N THR A 186 -11.81 16.01 8.40
CA THR A 186 -12.94 16.91 8.15
C THR A 186 -14.00 16.83 9.25
N SER A 187 -14.19 15.69 9.90
CA SER A 187 -15.03 15.57 11.10
C SER A 187 -14.56 16.43 12.29
N GLU A 188 -13.26 16.68 12.43
CA GLU A 188 -12.72 17.54 13.50
C GLU A 188 -12.95 19.03 13.21
N VAL A 189 -13.04 19.41 11.94
CA VAL A 189 -13.22 20.81 11.52
C VAL A 189 -14.70 21.16 11.33
N PHE A 190 -15.49 20.23 10.79
CA PHE A 190 -16.90 20.43 10.48
C PHE A 190 -17.82 20.02 11.63
N GLY A 191 -17.34 19.19 12.55
CA GLY A 191 -18.12 18.62 13.66
C GLY A 191 -18.57 17.18 13.40
N GLU A 192 -18.98 16.49 14.47
CA GLU A 192 -19.30 15.04 14.46
C GLU A 192 -20.52 14.66 13.61
N HIS A 193 -21.40 15.63 13.30
CA HIS A 193 -22.60 15.40 12.49
C HIS A 193 -22.30 15.19 11.00
N VAL A 194 -21.07 15.44 10.58
CA VAL A 194 -20.58 15.14 9.21
C VAL A 194 -20.32 13.63 9.13
N GLY A 195 -21.39 12.89 8.84
CA GLY A 195 -21.42 11.44 8.93
C GLY A 195 -21.37 10.73 7.57
N TRP A 196 -20.62 9.64 7.55
CA TRP A 196 -20.72 8.57 6.57
C TRP A 196 -22.07 7.82 6.73
N PRO A 197 -22.68 7.25 5.67
CA PRO A 197 -22.20 7.19 4.28
C PRO A 197 -22.32 8.53 3.55
N TRP A 198 -21.47 8.73 2.55
CA TRP A 198 -21.50 9.95 1.75
C TRP A 198 -22.80 10.03 0.94
N PRO A 199 -23.43 11.21 0.81
CA PRO A 199 -24.72 11.37 0.12
C PRO A 199 -24.60 11.32 -1.42
N PHE A 200 -23.47 10.86 -1.94
CA PHE A 200 -23.17 10.78 -3.37
C PHE A 200 -22.19 9.64 -3.65
N ASP A 201 -22.22 9.16 -4.88
CA ASP A 201 -21.28 8.16 -5.35
C ASP A 201 -20.10 8.88 -6.04
N TRP A 202 -18.89 8.38 -5.85
CA TRP A 202 -17.70 8.91 -6.51
C TRP A 202 -16.74 7.79 -6.87
N GLY A 203 -15.79 8.08 -7.75
CA GLY A 203 -14.78 7.10 -8.13
C GLY A 203 -13.56 7.73 -8.77
N VAL A 204 -12.58 6.87 -9.01
CA VAL A 204 -11.32 7.22 -9.64
C VAL A 204 -11.13 6.36 -10.89
N ILE A 205 -10.94 7.02 -12.02
CA ILE A 205 -10.69 6.39 -13.32
C ILE A 205 -9.23 6.63 -13.69
N HIS A 206 -8.49 5.55 -13.90
CA HIS A 206 -7.19 5.62 -14.56
C HIS A 206 -7.39 5.85 -16.07
N THR A 207 -6.73 6.85 -16.64
CA THR A 207 -6.92 7.26 -18.04
C THR A 207 -6.06 6.45 -19.02
N GLY A 208 -5.35 5.42 -18.53
CA GLY A 208 -4.68 4.40 -19.32
C GLY A 208 -3.23 4.73 -19.72
N GLY A 209 -2.62 5.73 -19.10
CA GLY A 209 -1.21 6.07 -19.36
C GLY A 209 -0.44 6.35 -18.08
N MET A 210 0.87 6.10 -18.14
CA MET A 210 1.76 6.24 -16.99
C MET A 210 1.98 7.71 -16.61
N LEU A 211 1.99 7.98 -15.31
CA LEU A 211 2.39 9.29 -14.79
C LEU A 211 3.90 9.37 -14.66
N ASP A 212 4.53 10.30 -15.39
CA ASP A 212 5.91 10.69 -15.13
C ASP A 212 5.95 11.87 -14.14
N VAL A 213 6.10 11.52 -12.85
CA VAL A 213 6.13 12.49 -11.75
C VAL A 213 7.34 13.43 -11.86
N VAL A 214 8.48 12.95 -12.40
CA VAL A 214 9.70 13.76 -12.54
C VAL A 214 9.48 14.88 -13.57
N ASN A 215 8.75 14.58 -14.64
CA ASN A 215 8.40 15.58 -15.65
C ASN A 215 7.37 16.63 -15.17
N LEU A 216 6.68 16.43 -14.05
CA LEU A 216 5.72 17.40 -13.53
C LEU A 216 6.39 18.70 -13.08
N GLU A 217 7.54 18.62 -12.41
CA GLU A 217 8.25 19.83 -11.97
C GLU A 217 8.74 20.64 -13.18
N PHE A 218 9.27 19.97 -14.20
CA PHE A 218 9.68 20.60 -15.46
C PHE A 218 8.49 21.24 -16.17
N LEU A 219 7.34 20.56 -16.21
CA LEU A 219 6.13 21.11 -16.82
C LEU A 219 5.65 22.38 -16.10
N ILE A 220 5.71 22.40 -14.76
CA ILE A 220 5.35 23.60 -13.97
C ILE A 220 6.32 24.74 -14.26
N GLU A 221 7.63 24.49 -14.25
CA GLU A 221 8.66 25.49 -14.54
C GLU A 221 8.54 26.04 -15.97
N ASP A 222 8.33 25.16 -16.95
CA ASP A 222 8.13 25.53 -18.35
C ASP A 222 6.88 26.39 -18.53
N LYS A 223 5.77 26.06 -17.85
CA LYS A 223 4.55 26.87 -17.88
C LYS A 223 4.71 28.22 -17.19
N GLN A 224 5.42 28.28 -16.08
CA GLN A 224 5.77 29.56 -15.43
C GLN A 224 6.62 30.43 -16.35
N LYS A 225 7.59 29.82 -17.04
CA LYS A 225 8.45 30.51 -18.01
C LYS A 225 7.64 30.98 -19.22
N GLU A 226 6.81 30.12 -19.81
CA GLU A 226 5.94 30.46 -20.94
C GLU A 226 5.03 31.65 -20.62
N LEU A 227 4.37 31.65 -19.45
CA LEU A 227 3.54 32.78 -19.02
C LEU A 227 4.35 34.08 -18.90
N ARG A 228 5.58 34.00 -18.38
CA ARG A 228 6.48 35.16 -18.25
C ARG A 228 6.93 35.66 -19.61
N ASP A 229 7.31 34.77 -20.51
CA ASP A 229 7.79 35.09 -21.86
C ASP A 229 6.66 35.72 -22.68
N ASN A 230 5.45 35.14 -22.65
CA ASN A 230 4.26 35.71 -23.28
C ASN A 230 3.92 37.09 -22.71
N THR A 231 3.99 37.27 -21.38
CA THR A 231 3.77 38.57 -20.74
C THR A 231 4.78 39.62 -21.24
N ASN A 232 6.06 39.25 -21.30
CA ASN A 232 7.12 40.12 -21.80
C ASN A 232 6.95 40.48 -23.27
N GLU A 233 6.52 39.52 -24.09
CA GLU A 233 6.26 39.75 -25.51
C GLU A 233 5.08 40.70 -25.72
N ILE A 234 3.97 40.50 -25.00
CA ILE A 234 2.83 41.43 -25.03
C ILE A 234 3.24 42.83 -24.57
N ILE A 235 4.07 42.94 -23.53
CA ILE A 235 4.59 44.24 -23.10
C ILE A 235 5.39 44.91 -24.21
N LYS A 236 6.31 44.18 -24.86
CA LYS A 236 7.12 44.72 -25.98
C LYS A 236 6.25 45.15 -27.16
N LEU A 237 5.28 44.33 -27.55
CA LEU A 237 4.37 44.60 -28.68
C LEU A 237 3.55 45.87 -28.43
N PHE A 238 3.00 46.02 -27.23
CA PHE A 238 2.14 47.16 -26.90
C PHE A 238 2.91 48.40 -26.44
N GLN A 239 4.16 48.30 -26.00
CA GLN A 239 4.98 49.46 -25.62
C GLN A 239 5.13 50.48 -26.75
N ASN A 240 5.20 50.02 -28.01
CA ASN A 240 5.28 50.92 -29.16
C ASN A 240 3.94 51.61 -29.48
N VAL A 241 2.82 50.98 -29.11
CA VAL A 241 1.46 51.46 -29.43
C VAL A 241 0.90 52.35 -28.32
N THR A 242 1.23 52.05 -27.07
CA THR A 242 0.60 52.64 -25.88
C THR A 242 1.61 53.21 -24.88
N GLY A 243 2.92 53.09 -25.13
CA GLY A 243 3.97 53.50 -24.19
C GLY A 243 4.04 55.00 -23.90
N ASN A 244 3.55 55.83 -24.82
CA ASN A 244 3.47 57.29 -24.63
C ASN A 244 2.13 57.75 -24.04
N LYS A 245 1.18 56.84 -23.81
CA LYS A 245 -0.12 57.14 -23.21
C LYS A 245 -0.02 57.10 -21.69
N LYS A 246 -0.86 57.89 -21.01
CA LYS A 246 -0.99 57.82 -19.54
C LYS A 246 -1.50 56.46 -19.11
N ASP A 247 -1.24 56.06 -17.86
CA ASP A 247 -1.59 54.72 -17.36
C ASP A 247 -3.09 54.42 -17.36
N ASP A 248 -3.95 55.44 -17.23
CA ASP A 248 -5.41 55.35 -17.33
C ASP A 248 -5.93 55.30 -18.78
N GLU A 249 -5.09 55.65 -19.76
CA GLU A 249 -5.37 55.57 -21.20
C GLU A 249 -4.82 54.29 -21.84
N GLN A 250 -4.07 53.48 -21.08
CA GLN A 250 -3.53 52.21 -21.50
C GLN A 250 -4.60 51.10 -21.35
N PRO A 251 -4.65 50.11 -22.28
CA PRO A 251 -5.54 48.96 -22.11
C PRO A 251 -5.29 48.23 -20.79
N GLU A 252 -6.36 47.80 -20.13
CA GLU A 252 -6.28 47.20 -18.80
C GLU A 252 -5.36 45.97 -18.76
N PHE A 253 -5.46 45.07 -19.74
CA PHE A 253 -4.61 43.89 -19.80
C PHE A 253 -3.12 44.24 -19.91
N TYR A 254 -2.77 45.32 -20.61
CA TYR A 254 -1.38 45.77 -20.76
C TYR A 254 -0.85 46.39 -19.47
N ARG A 255 -1.69 47.18 -18.78
CA ARG A 255 -1.39 47.70 -17.45
C ARG A 255 -1.19 46.58 -16.44
N LEU A 256 -2.03 45.54 -16.49
CA LEU A 256 -1.85 44.33 -15.69
C LEU A 256 -0.52 43.66 -16.03
N CYS A 257 -0.23 43.41 -17.31
CA CYS A 257 1.05 42.82 -17.72
C CYS A 257 2.25 43.61 -17.17
N LYS A 258 2.25 44.95 -17.30
CA LYS A 258 3.30 45.81 -16.76
C LYS A 258 3.45 45.70 -15.25
N LYS A 259 2.35 45.76 -14.51
CA LYS A 259 2.33 45.64 -13.05
C LYS A 259 2.85 44.27 -12.60
N GLU A 260 2.43 43.23 -13.30
CA GLU A 260 2.70 41.85 -12.95
C GLU A 260 4.06 41.33 -13.46
N ASN A 261 4.76 42.06 -14.34
CA ASN A 261 6.04 41.66 -14.95
C ASN A 261 7.22 41.56 -13.97
N THR A 262 7.10 42.10 -12.76
CA THR A 262 8.25 42.21 -11.86
C THR A 262 8.44 40.99 -10.95
N ARG A 263 7.45 40.08 -10.80
CA ARG A 263 7.48 39.01 -9.77
C ARG A 263 6.62 37.76 -10.02
N GLU A 264 6.56 37.21 -11.25
CA GLU A 264 5.79 35.98 -11.52
C GLU A 264 4.28 36.09 -11.18
N ASN A 265 3.73 37.30 -11.16
CA ASN A 265 2.48 37.54 -10.45
C ASN A 265 1.25 36.92 -11.15
N PHE A 266 1.26 36.69 -12.47
CA PHE A 266 0.17 35.94 -13.11
C PHE A 266 0.08 34.50 -12.63
N TRP A 267 1.24 33.83 -12.45
CA TRP A 267 1.28 32.51 -11.85
C TRP A 267 0.72 32.53 -10.43
N GLN A 268 1.11 33.52 -9.62
CA GLN A 268 0.56 33.72 -8.28
C GLN A 268 -0.95 34.02 -8.30
N GLY A 269 -1.45 34.75 -9.29
CA GLY A 269 -2.88 34.98 -9.49
C GLY A 269 -3.65 33.69 -9.80
N TYR A 270 -3.10 32.80 -10.62
CA TYR A 270 -3.66 31.47 -10.87
C TYR A 270 -3.65 30.61 -9.59
N LEU A 271 -2.54 30.57 -8.86
CA LEU A 271 -2.47 29.85 -7.58
C LEU A 271 -3.46 30.41 -6.55
N GLY A 272 -3.59 31.74 -6.45
CA GLY A 272 -4.57 32.40 -5.60
C GLY A 272 -6.00 32.02 -5.97
N SER A 273 -6.31 31.93 -7.26
CA SER A 273 -7.60 31.47 -7.76
C SER A 273 -7.87 30.00 -7.40
N LEU A 274 -6.87 29.12 -7.55
CA LEU A 274 -6.97 27.73 -7.14
C LEU A 274 -7.19 27.58 -5.63
N HIS A 275 -6.52 28.40 -4.80
CA HIS A 275 -6.74 28.40 -3.36
C HIS A 275 -8.17 28.83 -3.01
N ALA A 276 -8.68 29.91 -3.61
CA ALA A 276 -10.04 30.39 -3.39
C ALA A 276 -11.08 29.33 -3.79
N LEU A 277 -10.89 28.66 -4.94
CA LEU A 277 -11.77 27.57 -5.37
C LEU A 277 -11.65 26.32 -4.50
N SER A 278 -10.46 26.02 -3.96
CA SER A 278 -10.29 24.90 -3.03
C SER A 278 -11.04 25.14 -1.72
N LEU A 279 -11.06 26.39 -1.23
CA LEU A 279 -11.89 26.79 -0.09
C LEU A 279 -13.38 26.72 -0.42
N GLN A 280 -13.78 27.14 -1.62
CA GLN A 280 -15.17 27.00 -2.07
C GLN A 280 -15.57 25.51 -2.10
N LEU A 281 -14.76 24.65 -2.72
CA LEU A 281 -14.98 23.20 -2.78
C LEU A 281 -15.13 22.60 -1.38
N LEU A 282 -14.28 23.00 -0.44
CA LEU A 282 -14.34 22.55 0.94
C LEU A 282 -15.64 22.99 1.64
N LEU A 283 -16.08 24.22 1.40
CA LEU A 283 -17.32 24.76 1.95
C LEU A 283 -18.55 24.04 1.37
N GLU A 284 -18.58 23.81 0.06
CA GLU A 284 -19.69 23.06 -0.58
C GLU A 284 -19.73 21.61 -0.09
N LEU A 285 -18.56 20.97 0.05
CA LEU A 285 -18.46 19.63 0.61
C LEU A 285 -19.00 19.59 2.04
N LYS A 286 -18.61 20.55 2.89
CA LYS A 286 -19.15 20.69 4.25
C LYS A 286 -20.67 20.79 4.23
N GLN A 287 -21.22 21.75 3.48
CA GLN A 287 -22.67 21.96 3.40
C GLN A 287 -23.41 20.71 2.93
N PHE A 288 -22.82 19.97 1.99
CA PHE A 288 -23.42 18.77 1.44
C PHE A 288 -23.39 17.60 2.44
N LEU A 289 -22.28 17.42 3.16
CA LEU A 289 -22.17 16.38 4.18
C LEU A 289 -23.04 16.66 5.42
N GLU A 290 -23.14 17.92 5.87
CA GLU A 290 -23.94 18.29 7.05
C GLU A 290 -25.45 18.16 6.83
N ASN A 291 -25.91 18.43 5.61
CA ASN A 291 -27.33 18.60 5.34
C ASN A 291 -27.91 17.55 4.39
N GLY A 292 -27.11 16.54 4.02
CA GLY A 292 -27.48 15.47 3.10
C GLY A 292 -27.76 15.93 1.67
N PHE A 293 -28.31 14.99 0.88
CA PHE A 293 -28.54 15.21 -0.54
C PHE A 293 -29.62 16.27 -0.80
N SER A 294 -29.24 17.32 -1.51
CA SER A 294 -30.16 18.14 -2.30
C SER A 294 -29.55 18.36 -3.68
N GLN A 295 -30.39 18.36 -4.71
CA GLN A 295 -29.92 18.53 -6.09
C GLN A 295 -29.13 19.84 -6.26
N LYS A 296 -29.60 20.93 -5.64
CA LYS A 296 -28.89 22.22 -5.63
C LYS A 296 -27.50 22.11 -5.03
N ARG A 297 -27.35 21.54 -3.82
CA ARG A 297 -26.05 21.43 -3.14
C ARG A 297 -25.10 20.49 -3.88
N PHE A 298 -25.62 19.40 -4.45
CA PHE A 298 -24.82 18.52 -5.29
C PHE A 298 -24.28 19.29 -6.51
N PHE A 299 -25.12 20.09 -7.18
CA PHE A 299 -24.65 20.91 -8.29
C PHE A 299 -23.71 22.04 -7.85
N ASP A 300 -23.91 22.65 -6.68
CA ASP A 300 -22.98 23.64 -6.12
C ASP A 300 -21.58 23.00 -5.90
N LEU A 301 -21.53 21.77 -5.37
CA LEU A 301 -20.31 20.96 -5.24
C LEU A 301 -19.69 20.61 -6.60
N VAL A 302 -20.48 20.08 -7.55
CA VAL A 302 -20.04 19.76 -8.92
C VAL A 302 -19.47 20.99 -9.63
N ASN A 303 -20.12 22.13 -9.49
CA ASN A 303 -19.65 23.39 -10.05
C ASN A 303 -18.31 23.82 -9.45
N ALA A 304 -18.12 23.67 -8.13
CA ALA A 304 -16.83 23.95 -7.50
C ALA A 304 -15.72 23.01 -8.00
N MET A 305 -16.01 21.69 -8.12
CA MET A 305 -15.08 20.72 -8.69
C MET A 305 -14.67 21.08 -10.13
N ASN A 306 -15.67 21.36 -10.98
CA ASN A 306 -15.45 21.66 -12.39
C ASN A 306 -14.70 22.99 -12.58
N LYS A 307 -14.92 24.00 -11.73
CA LYS A 307 -14.10 25.22 -11.76
C LYS A 307 -12.63 24.95 -11.46
N VAL A 308 -12.33 24.11 -10.46
CA VAL A 308 -10.95 23.68 -10.17
C VAL A 308 -10.38 22.92 -11.37
N HIS A 309 -11.13 21.96 -11.90
CA HIS A 309 -10.75 21.20 -13.09
C HIS A 309 -10.40 22.12 -14.25
N ASN A 310 -11.27 23.08 -14.57
CA ASN A 310 -11.10 23.99 -15.71
C ASN A 310 -9.86 24.88 -15.59
N ILE A 311 -9.53 25.36 -14.39
CA ILE A 311 -8.27 26.12 -14.19
C ILE A 311 -7.07 25.21 -14.42
N LEU A 312 -7.06 24.01 -13.80
CA LEU A 312 -5.96 23.06 -13.99
C LEU A 312 -5.82 22.63 -15.45
N HIS A 313 -6.96 22.45 -16.12
CA HIS A 313 -7.02 22.14 -17.53
C HIS A 313 -6.35 23.22 -18.37
N ASN A 314 -6.74 24.47 -18.17
CA ASN A 314 -6.19 25.60 -18.94
C ASN A 314 -4.70 25.84 -18.64
N LEU A 315 -4.23 25.56 -17.42
CA LEU A 315 -2.83 25.72 -17.04
C LEU A 315 -1.93 24.65 -17.67
N PHE A 316 -2.35 23.38 -17.66
CA PHE A 316 -1.46 22.26 -17.95
C PHE A 316 -1.76 21.55 -19.28
N PHE A 317 -2.96 21.69 -19.84
CA PHE A 317 -3.37 20.90 -20.99
C PHE A 317 -3.77 21.79 -22.17
N HIS A 318 -2.94 21.74 -23.22
CA HIS A 318 -3.10 22.55 -24.43
C HIS A 318 -3.48 21.69 -25.65
N SER A 319 -3.58 20.36 -25.47
CA SER A 319 -3.77 19.41 -26.56
C SER A 319 -5.06 18.60 -26.37
N ALA A 320 -5.93 18.66 -27.38
CA ALA A 320 -7.12 17.82 -27.49
C ALA A 320 -6.80 16.31 -27.52
N ASN A 321 -5.52 15.92 -27.63
CA ASN A 321 -5.09 14.52 -27.61
C ASN A 321 -4.83 13.94 -26.22
N ASN A 322 -4.95 14.73 -25.15
CA ASN A 322 -4.80 14.28 -23.78
C ASN A 322 -5.89 13.24 -23.41
N SER A 323 -5.50 12.09 -22.85
CA SER A 323 -6.46 11.03 -22.51
C SER A 323 -7.42 11.47 -21.41
N SER A 324 -6.94 12.20 -20.40
CA SER A 324 -7.76 12.72 -19.32
C SER A 324 -8.84 13.69 -19.81
N ILE A 325 -8.54 14.54 -20.80
CA ILE A 325 -9.53 15.42 -21.44
C ILE A 325 -10.55 14.60 -22.22
N LYS A 326 -10.09 13.66 -23.05
CA LYS A 326 -11.00 12.79 -23.82
C LYS A 326 -11.92 12.00 -22.91
N THR A 327 -11.39 11.49 -21.80
CA THR A 327 -12.16 10.78 -20.78
C THR A 327 -13.18 11.70 -20.13
N ASP A 328 -12.79 12.90 -19.70
CA ASP A 328 -13.71 13.89 -19.11
C ASP A 328 -14.87 14.28 -20.04
N LEU A 329 -14.56 14.61 -21.30
CA LEU A 329 -15.56 14.94 -22.32
C LEU A 329 -16.51 13.76 -22.57
N PHE A 330 -15.95 12.55 -22.72
CA PHE A 330 -16.74 11.34 -22.90
C PHE A 330 -17.68 11.09 -21.71
N LEU A 331 -17.20 11.27 -20.48
CA LEU A 331 -18.03 11.07 -19.30
C LEU A 331 -19.19 12.06 -19.27
N ASN A 332 -18.93 13.35 -19.50
CA ASN A 332 -19.99 14.35 -19.55
C ASN A 332 -21.04 14.02 -20.63
N ASP A 333 -20.60 13.65 -21.84
CA ASP A 333 -21.52 13.27 -22.93
C ASP A 333 -22.31 12.00 -22.58
N PHE A 334 -21.64 10.98 -22.05
CA PHE A 334 -22.26 9.71 -21.69
C PHE A 334 -23.32 9.88 -20.60
N PHE A 335 -23.02 10.62 -19.54
CA PHE A 335 -23.96 10.87 -18.44
C PHE A 335 -25.11 11.78 -18.89
N LYS A 336 -24.85 12.76 -19.74
CA LYS A 336 -25.92 13.58 -20.33
C LYS A 336 -26.87 12.74 -21.19
N GLU A 337 -26.33 11.91 -22.08
CA GLU A 337 -27.13 11.11 -23.02
C GLU A 337 -27.89 9.96 -22.33
N LYS A 338 -27.22 9.20 -21.45
CA LYS A 338 -27.79 7.97 -20.88
C LYS A 338 -28.58 8.19 -19.59
N ILE A 339 -28.28 9.26 -18.87
CA ILE A 339 -28.80 9.50 -17.52
C ILE A 339 -29.56 10.83 -17.44
N GLY A 340 -29.37 11.75 -18.39
CA GLY A 340 -30.01 13.07 -18.36
C GLY A 340 -29.41 14.00 -17.31
N LEU A 341 -28.15 13.76 -16.90
CA LEU A 341 -27.44 14.61 -15.95
C LEU A 341 -26.71 15.72 -16.72
N ASP A 342 -27.07 16.98 -16.46
CA ASP A 342 -26.50 18.13 -17.18
C ASP A 342 -25.01 18.33 -16.94
N SER A 343 -24.51 17.93 -15.77
CA SER A 343 -23.10 18.03 -15.42
C SER A 343 -22.68 16.98 -14.41
N LEU A 344 -21.51 16.40 -14.65
CA LEU A 344 -20.78 15.52 -13.74
C LEU A 344 -19.72 16.35 -12.99
N GLY A 345 -19.49 16.05 -11.71
CA GLY A 345 -18.34 16.62 -11.01
C GLY A 345 -17.09 15.88 -11.43
N THR A 346 -16.15 16.53 -12.12
CA THR A 346 -14.88 15.91 -12.49
C THR A 346 -13.70 16.73 -12.00
N LYS A 347 -12.61 16.05 -11.67
CA LYS A 347 -11.36 16.70 -11.27
C LYS A 347 -10.19 15.81 -11.61
N ILE A 348 -9.22 16.35 -12.34
CA ILE A 348 -7.95 15.66 -12.60
C ILE A 348 -7.16 15.60 -11.28
N SER A 349 -6.66 14.42 -10.94
CA SER A 349 -5.88 14.18 -9.71
C SER A 349 -4.39 14.42 -9.90
N SER A 350 -3.87 14.36 -11.14
CA SER A 350 -2.46 14.46 -11.48
C SER A 350 -2.19 15.45 -12.61
N PHE A 351 -1.11 16.24 -12.53
CA PHE A 351 -0.79 17.31 -13.49
C PHE A 351 -0.13 16.81 -14.80
N SER A 352 -0.58 15.70 -15.40
CA SER A 352 0.05 15.14 -16.61
C SER A 352 -0.93 14.80 -17.72
N THR A 353 -0.40 14.48 -18.90
CA THR A 353 -1.19 14.02 -20.06
C THR A 353 -2.00 12.75 -19.80
N HIS A 354 -1.64 12.03 -18.74
CA HIS A 354 -2.31 10.83 -18.24
C HIS A 354 -2.48 10.89 -16.72
N GLY A 355 -2.92 9.78 -16.13
CA GLY A 355 -3.07 9.61 -14.68
C GLY A 355 -4.52 9.34 -14.34
N SER A 356 -5.04 10.00 -13.31
CA SER A 356 -6.34 9.62 -12.75
C SER A 356 -7.33 10.77 -12.71
N LEU A 357 -8.58 10.48 -13.08
CA LEU A 357 -9.70 11.40 -13.07
C LEU A 357 -10.66 11.01 -11.95
N ILE A 358 -10.92 11.94 -11.03
CA ILE A 358 -11.94 11.78 -10.00
C ILE A 358 -13.27 12.22 -10.60
N PHE A 359 -14.32 11.44 -10.38
CA PHE A 359 -15.69 11.81 -10.75
C PHE A 359 -16.65 11.70 -9.55
N ALA A 360 -17.69 12.52 -9.54
CA ALA A 360 -18.75 12.54 -8.53
C ALA A 360 -20.13 12.64 -9.21
N VAL A 361 -21.06 11.78 -8.77
CA VAL A 361 -22.43 11.64 -9.29
C VAL A 361 -23.44 11.52 -8.14
N PRO A 362 -24.73 11.85 -8.36
CA PRO A 362 -25.75 11.52 -7.38
C PRO A 362 -25.75 10.01 -7.08
N SER A 363 -26.02 9.64 -5.82
CA SER A 363 -25.92 8.24 -5.41
C SER A 363 -26.86 7.34 -6.21
N LEU A 364 -26.43 6.10 -6.47
CA LEU A 364 -27.13 5.05 -7.23
C LEU A 364 -27.25 5.31 -8.73
N VAL A 365 -27.05 6.54 -9.20
CA VAL A 365 -27.31 6.93 -10.59
C VAL A 365 -26.34 6.28 -11.58
N ALA A 366 -25.04 6.21 -11.25
CA ALA A 366 -24.03 5.64 -12.16
C ALA A 366 -23.94 4.11 -12.13
N ARG A 367 -24.37 3.47 -11.03
CA ARG A 367 -24.10 2.05 -10.77
C ARG A 367 -24.57 1.10 -11.90
N PRO A 368 -25.78 1.28 -12.50
CA PRO A 368 -26.24 0.41 -13.59
C PRO A 368 -25.44 0.56 -14.89
N TRP A 369 -24.73 1.68 -15.04
CA TRP A 369 -24.09 2.08 -16.29
C TRP A 369 -22.57 1.91 -16.26
N ILE A 370 -21.96 1.79 -15.08
CA ILE A 370 -20.52 1.85 -14.88
C ILE A 370 -19.74 0.83 -15.74
N LYS A 371 -20.23 -0.41 -15.83
CA LYS A 371 -19.62 -1.49 -16.65
C LYS A 371 -19.71 -1.22 -18.15
N LYS A 372 -20.80 -0.60 -18.62
CA LYS A 372 -20.95 -0.21 -20.03
C LYS A 372 -20.06 0.99 -20.35
N MET A 373 -20.02 1.96 -19.44
CA MET A 373 -19.22 3.17 -19.57
C MET A 373 -17.73 2.84 -19.69
N ILE A 374 -17.18 2.01 -18.82
CA ILE A 374 -15.75 1.63 -18.87
C ILE A 374 -15.40 0.85 -20.13
N LYS A 375 -16.29 -0.05 -20.56
CA LYS A 375 -16.12 -0.77 -21.82
C LYS A 375 -16.05 0.21 -23.00
N SER A 376 -16.95 1.18 -23.06
CA SER A 376 -16.94 2.21 -24.11
C SER A 376 -15.73 3.13 -24.04
N LEU A 377 -15.27 3.50 -22.84
CA LEU A 377 -14.03 4.26 -22.67
C LEU A 377 -12.82 3.48 -23.23
N ARG A 378 -12.72 2.19 -22.92
CA ARG A 378 -11.65 1.31 -23.43
C ARG A 378 -11.66 1.18 -24.94
N GLU A 379 -12.84 1.03 -25.53
CA GLU A 379 -13.01 0.88 -26.98
C GLU A 379 -12.71 2.18 -27.75
N LYS A 380 -13.08 3.34 -27.19
CA LYS A 380 -13.01 4.63 -27.90
C LYS A 380 -11.77 5.46 -27.63
N ILE A 381 -11.16 5.33 -26.45
CA ILE A 381 -10.10 6.21 -25.98
C ILE A 381 -8.79 5.46 -25.78
N ASN A 382 -8.76 4.52 -24.84
CA ASN A 382 -7.55 3.77 -24.51
C ASN A 382 -7.91 2.45 -23.81
N SER A 383 -7.41 1.32 -24.33
CA SER A 383 -7.69 -0.03 -23.82
C SER A 383 -7.28 -0.25 -22.36
N ASN A 384 -6.35 0.55 -21.84
CA ASN A 384 -5.80 0.44 -20.49
C ASN A 384 -6.58 1.25 -19.44
N ILE A 385 -7.69 1.91 -19.82
CA ILE A 385 -8.52 2.64 -18.84
C ILE A 385 -9.10 1.65 -17.82
N SER A 386 -9.01 1.94 -16.53
CA SER A 386 -9.57 1.14 -15.44
C SER A 386 -10.30 1.99 -14.42
N PHE A 387 -11.16 1.37 -13.62
CA PHE A 387 -11.53 1.94 -12.33
C PHE A 387 -10.50 1.50 -11.32
N ASP A 388 -9.98 2.48 -10.60
CA ASP A 388 -9.09 2.21 -9.49
C ASP A 388 -9.85 2.23 -8.16
N TYR A 389 -10.98 2.94 -8.13
CA TYR A 389 -11.81 3.06 -6.95
C TYR A 389 -13.24 3.45 -7.32
N LEU A 390 -14.22 2.84 -6.65
CA LEU A 390 -15.64 3.17 -6.69
C LEU A 390 -16.18 3.14 -5.25
N SER A 391 -16.71 4.27 -4.79
CA SER A 391 -17.12 4.46 -3.39
C SER A 391 -18.17 3.47 -2.88
N TRP A 392 -18.90 2.80 -3.79
CA TRP A 392 -19.94 1.83 -3.46
C TRP A 392 -19.55 0.36 -3.64
N GLU A 393 -18.44 0.07 -4.32
CA GLU A 393 -17.90 -1.31 -4.44
C GLU A 393 -16.79 -1.52 -3.42
N ASP A 394 -15.87 -0.55 -3.32
CA ASP A 394 -14.68 -0.65 -2.47
C ASP A 394 -14.93 -0.18 -1.03
N ASN A 395 -16.02 0.57 -0.80
CA ASN A 395 -16.33 1.28 0.44
C ASN A 395 -15.22 2.27 0.86
N VAL A 396 -15.53 3.12 1.84
CA VAL A 396 -14.51 3.88 2.56
C VAL A 396 -14.20 3.08 3.82
N GLU A 397 -12.94 2.67 4.02
CA GLU A 397 -12.59 1.89 5.20
C GLU A 397 -12.96 2.61 6.50
N ASP A 398 -13.50 1.84 7.45
CA ASP A 398 -13.93 2.34 8.75
C ASP A 398 -12.75 2.82 9.62
N GLU A 399 -11.56 2.25 9.46
CA GLU A 399 -10.42 2.58 10.34
C GLU A 399 -9.41 3.49 9.62
N GLY A 400 -9.11 3.22 8.34
CA GLY A 400 -8.11 3.97 7.57
C GLY A 400 -6.71 3.97 8.20
N GLY A 401 -5.72 4.52 7.48
CA GLY A 401 -4.35 4.65 7.99
C GLY A 401 -3.59 3.31 8.10
N VAL A 402 -2.49 3.30 8.88
CA VAL A 402 -1.71 2.06 9.12
C VAL A 402 -2.33 1.25 10.25
N ARG A 403 -2.56 -0.04 9.98
CA ARG A 403 -3.02 -1.03 10.97
C ARG A 403 -2.05 -2.19 11.13
N ILE A 404 -1.91 -2.68 12.35
CA ILE A 404 -1.24 -3.95 12.63
C ILE A 404 -2.29 -5.04 12.76
N GLU A 405 -2.35 -5.96 11.81
CA GLU A 405 -3.28 -7.10 11.88
C GLU A 405 -2.71 -8.27 12.66
N GLN A 406 -1.39 -8.44 12.65
CA GLN A 406 -0.69 -9.51 13.34
C GLN A 406 0.69 -9.05 13.78
N ASN A 407 1.04 -9.35 15.02
CA ASN A 407 2.37 -9.18 15.58
C ASN A 407 2.64 -10.34 16.55
N LEU A 408 3.39 -11.33 16.07
CA LEU A 408 3.64 -12.57 16.80
C LEU A 408 4.48 -12.34 18.06
N PHE A 409 5.40 -11.37 18.05
CA PHE A 409 6.20 -11.01 19.22
C PHE A 409 5.33 -10.48 20.36
N SER A 410 4.34 -9.65 20.04
CA SER A 410 3.37 -9.12 21.01
C SER A 410 2.16 -10.02 21.23
N LYS A 411 2.15 -11.24 20.69
CA LYS A 411 1.00 -12.18 20.72
C LYS A 411 -0.31 -11.57 20.19
N LEU A 412 -0.20 -10.67 19.22
CA LEU A 412 -1.33 -10.15 18.46
C LEU A 412 -1.54 -11.05 17.24
N PHE A 413 -2.72 -11.66 17.12
CA PHE A 413 -3.04 -12.60 16.05
C PHE A 413 -4.17 -12.05 15.19
N SER A 414 -4.04 -12.24 13.87
CA SER A 414 -5.10 -11.90 12.93
C SER A 414 -6.34 -12.78 13.19
N PRO A 415 -7.56 -12.25 13.04
CA PRO A 415 -8.78 -13.07 13.07
C PRO A 415 -8.76 -14.22 12.04
N PHE A 416 -8.05 -14.03 10.92
CA PHE A 416 -7.89 -15.04 9.88
C PHE A 416 -6.80 -16.07 10.20
N MET A 417 -5.87 -15.73 11.11
CA MET A 417 -4.78 -16.60 11.57
C MET A 417 -4.67 -16.52 13.10
N PRO A 418 -5.59 -17.16 13.84
CA PRO A 418 -5.57 -17.14 15.30
C PRO A 418 -4.27 -17.75 15.84
N GLY A 419 -3.90 -17.44 17.09
CA GLY A 419 -2.70 -18.00 17.72
C GLY A 419 -2.71 -19.51 17.91
N SER A 420 -3.87 -20.14 17.72
CA SER A 420 -4.05 -21.59 17.64
C SER A 420 -3.87 -22.14 16.23
N SER A 421 -3.40 -21.35 15.26
CA SER A 421 -3.11 -21.82 13.91
C SER A 421 -1.77 -22.55 13.85
N ALA A 422 -1.72 -23.57 13.00
CA ALA A 422 -0.57 -24.43 12.80
C ALA A 422 -0.44 -24.78 11.31
N THR A 423 0.77 -25.12 10.88
CA THR A 423 0.99 -25.76 9.58
C THR A 423 0.75 -27.25 9.72
N LEU A 424 -0.19 -27.79 8.94
CA LEU A 424 -0.46 -29.21 8.81
C LEU A 424 0.13 -29.72 7.50
N GLU A 425 1.23 -30.44 7.62
CA GLU A 425 1.82 -31.17 6.51
C GLU A 425 1.25 -32.58 6.46
N GLU A 426 0.60 -32.93 5.35
CA GLU A 426 0.10 -34.26 5.08
C GLU A 426 1.02 -34.99 4.10
N TYR A 427 1.61 -36.09 4.57
CA TYR A 427 2.43 -36.99 3.78
C TYR A 427 1.63 -38.21 3.36
N SER A 428 1.79 -38.59 2.10
CA SER A 428 1.14 -39.72 1.48
C SER A 428 2.09 -40.38 0.48
N LYS A 429 1.72 -41.55 -0.06
CA LYS A 429 2.50 -42.15 -1.16
C LYS A 429 2.60 -41.24 -2.39
N SER A 430 1.61 -40.37 -2.63
CA SER A 430 1.58 -39.41 -3.74
C SER A 430 2.43 -38.16 -3.51
N GLY A 431 2.95 -37.94 -2.30
CA GLY A 431 3.76 -36.78 -1.96
C GLY A 431 3.24 -36.04 -0.73
N LYS A 432 3.75 -34.82 -0.56
CA LYS A 432 3.51 -33.91 0.55
C LYS A 432 2.52 -32.82 0.12
N ASN A 433 1.50 -32.60 0.94
CA ASN A 433 0.64 -31.42 0.87
C ASN A 433 0.80 -30.61 2.16
N SER A 434 0.77 -29.29 2.09
CA SER A 434 0.89 -28.42 3.27
C SER A 434 -0.26 -27.42 3.26
N GLN A 435 -0.91 -27.26 4.41
CA GLN A 435 -1.99 -26.29 4.59
C GLN A 435 -1.91 -25.68 5.99
N MET A 436 -2.37 -24.45 6.12
CA MET A 436 -2.60 -23.85 7.43
C MET A 436 -3.94 -24.35 8.00
N ILE A 437 -4.00 -24.62 9.30
CA ILE A 437 -5.21 -25.07 9.98
C ILE A 437 -5.29 -24.52 11.40
N VAL A 438 -6.50 -24.20 11.86
CA VAL A 438 -6.76 -23.91 13.28
C VAL A 438 -6.76 -25.23 14.05
N LEU A 439 -6.00 -25.32 15.14
CA LEU A 439 -5.77 -26.57 15.89
C LEU A 439 -7.06 -27.30 16.29
N GLU A 440 -8.12 -26.54 16.62
CA GLU A 440 -9.42 -27.07 17.01
C GLU A 440 -10.19 -27.73 15.86
N GLN A 441 -9.94 -27.30 14.62
CA GLN A 441 -10.61 -27.81 13.42
C GLN A 441 -9.98 -29.10 12.89
N ILE A 442 -8.86 -29.54 13.46
CA ILE A 442 -8.15 -30.72 12.99
C ILE A 442 -8.96 -31.97 13.30
N ASN A 443 -9.50 -32.57 12.24
CA ASN A 443 -10.08 -33.90 12.32
C ASN A 443 -8.97 -34.97 12.45
N LYS A 444 -8.58 -35.29 13.68
CA LYS A 444 -7.49 -36.23 13.99
C LYS A 444 -7.73 -37.65 13.46
N THR A 445 -8.99 -38.06 13.26
CA THR A 445 -9.31 -39.40 12.74
C THR A 445 -9.05 -39.55 11.24
N ARG A 446 -8.85 -38.44 10.52
CA ARG A 446 -8.47 -38.39 9.10
C ARG A 446 -7.09 -39.00 8.83
N PHE A 447 -6.23 -39.06 9.84
CA PHE A 447 -4.85 -39.51 9.73
C PHE A 447 -4.66 -40.88 10.37
N ASP A 448 -3.90 -41.73 9.70
CA ASP A 448 -3.43 -42.99 10.29
C ASP A 448 -2.45 -42.70 11.43
N LEU A 449 -1.59 -41.69 11.21
CA LEU A 449 -0.64 -41.17 12.17
C LEU A 449 -0.64 -39.64 12.10
N LEU A 450 -0.77 -38.97 13.24
CA LEU A 450 -0.62 -37.52 13.36
C LEU A 450 0.43 -37.20 14.43
N LEU A 451 1.50 -36.52 14.02
CA LEU A 451 2.54 -36.00 14.88
C LEU A 451 2.20 -34.56 15.25
N ASP A 452 1.75 -34.36 16.48
CA ASP A 452 1.50 -33.03 17.04
C ASP A 452 2.79 -32.52 17.68
N THR A 453 3.59 -31.78 16.92
CA THR A 453 4.88 -31.25 17.43
C THR A 453 4.66 -30.13 18.45
N ILE A 454 3.49 -29.49 18.44
CA ILE A 454 3.13 -28.35 19.29
C ILE A 454 2.87 -28.84 20.72
N HIS A 455 2.07 -29.90 20.88
CA HIS A 455 1.76 -30.49 22.17
C HIS A 455 2.63 -31.71 22.53
N GLU A 456 3.63 -32.01 21.70
CA GLU A 456 4.47 -33.22 21.78
C GLU A 456 3.65 -34.52 21.89
N LYS A 457 2.55 -34.64 21.12
CA LYS A 457 1.65 -35.80 21.14
C LYS A 457 1.68 -36.57 19.83
N VAL A 458 1.46 -37.88 19.93
CA VAL A 458 1.29 -38.75 18.77
C VAL A 458 -0.12 -39.32 18.79
N TYR A 459 -0.84 -39.18 17.70
CA TYR A 459 -2.17 -39.76 17.52
C TYR A 459 -2.12 -40.85 16.46
N ILE A 460 -2.76 -41.98 16.74
CA ILE A 460 -2.93 -43.08 15.78
C ILE A 460 -4.42 -43.31 15.58
N ASN A 461 -4.90 -43.17 14.35
CA ASN A 461 -6.33 -43.18 14.00
C ASN A 461 -7.15 -42.25 14.91
N GLY A 462 -6.65 -41.03 15.13
CA GLY A 462 -7.26 -40.01 15.99
C GLY A 462 -7.15 -40.23 17.50
N ARG A 463 -6.59 -41.34 17.98
CA ARG A 463 -6.45 -41.60 19.43
C ARG A 463 -5.06 -41.24 19.92
N PRO A 464 -4.93 -40.47 21.02
CA PRO A 464 -3.63 -40.17 21.60
C PRO A 464 -2.96 -41.45 22.09
N VAL A 465 -1.70 -41.63 21.70
CA VAL A 465 -0.85 -42.71 22.19
C VAL A 465 -0.18 -42.24 23.47
N THR A 466 0.02 -43.13 24.44
CA THR A 466 0.74 -42.81 25.67
C THR A 466 2.18 -43.32 25.60
N SER A 467 3.05 -42.79 26.47
CA SER A 467 4.45 -43.24 26.61
C SER A 467 4.58 -44.74 26.91
N LYS A 468 3.57 -45.37 27.52
CA LYS A 468 3.53 -46.84 27.71
C LYS A 468 3.48 -47.62 26.39
N LYS A 469 2.92 -47.03 25.34
CA LYS A 469 2.76 -47.65 24.01
C LYS A 469 3.89 -47.28 23.07
N ILE A 470 4.35 -46.04 23.11
CA ILE A 470 5.53 -45.56 22.38
C ILE A 470 6.45 -44.87 23.39
N PRO A 471 7.49 -45.56 23.91
CA PRO A 471 8.37 -45.05 24.97
C PRO A 471 9.11 -43.76 24.62
N SER A 472 9.21 -43.45 23.33
CA SER A 472 10.13 -42.50 22.73
C SER A 472 9.39 -41.42 21.91
N GLN A 473 8.15 -41.08 22.28
CA GLN A 473 7.31 -40.14 21.53
C GLN A 473 8.00 -38.84 21.14
N LYS A 474 8.76 -38.21 22.05
CA LYS A 474 9.52 -36.99 21.74
C LYS A 474 10.57 -37.20 20.65
N ALA A 475 11.26 -38.34 20.67
CA ALA A 475 12.24 -38.69 19.63
C ALA A 475 11.53 -39.02 18.32
N LEU A 476 10.41 -39.73 18.37
CA LEU A 476 9.58 -40.03 17.21
C LEU A 476 9.09 -38.76 16.51
N ILE A 477 8.60 -37.77 17.26
CA ILE A 477 8.13 -36.47 16.74
C ILE A 477 9.26 -35.68 16.06
N LYS A 478 10.52 -35.86 16.48
CA LYS A 478 11.68 -35.20 15.86
C LYS A 478 12.20 -35.96 14.63
N ILE A 479 12.32 -37.28 14.73
CA ILE A 479 12.92 -38.13 13.70
C ILE A 479 11.98 -38.30 12.50
N LEU A 480 10.70 -38.59 12.75
CA LEU A 480 9.80 -39.01 11.70
C LEU A 480 9.53 -37.92 10.64
N PRO A 481 9.38 -36.62 10.99
CA PRO A 481 9.30 -35.57 9.98
C PRO A 481 10.50 -35.57 9.03
N ALA A 482 11.73 -35.72 9.55
CA ALA A 482 12.93 -35.79 8.70
C ALA A 482 12.89 -36.99 7.75
N LEU A 483 12.44 -38.16 8.21
CA LEU A 483 12.28 -39.34 7.35
C LEU A 483 11.16 -39.18 6.31
N LEU A 484 10.10 -38.44 6.62
CA LEU A 484 8.98 -38.18 5.72
C LEU A 484 9.36 -37.22 4.58
N GLU A 485 10.22 -36.23 4.83
CA GLU A 485 10.78 -35.35 3.79
C GLU A 485 11.63 -36.13 2.76
N HIS A 486 12.24 -37.25 3.19
CA HIS A 486 13.04 -38.14 2.35
C HIS A 486 12.34 -39.47 2.02
N GLN A 487 11.00 -39.49 2.04
CA GLN A 487 10.21 -40.70 1.80
C GLN A 487 10.67 -41.47 0.55
N GLY A 488 10.89 -42.78 0.70
CA GLY A 488 11.32 -43.69 -0.36
C GLY A 488 12.84 -43.73 -0.57
N ASN A 489 13.58 -42.76 -0.05
CA ASN A 489 15.04 -42.72 -0.11
C ASN A 489 15.65 -43.25 1.19
N SER A 490 16.90 -43.72 1.09
CA SER A 490 17.68 -44.13 2.25
C SER A 490 18.36 -42.92 2.88
N VAL A 491 18.08 -42.66 4.16
CA VAL A 491 18.66 -41.56 4.95
C VAL A 491 19.73 -42.11 5.88
N SER A 492 20.90 -41.50 5.94
CA SER A 492 21.94 -41.90 6.92
C SER A 492 21.50 -41.55 8.34
N ASN A 493 21.80 -42.41 9.32
CA ASN A 493 21.54 -42.09 10.72
C ASN A 493 22.25 -40.80 11.21
N LYS A 494 23.32 -40.38 10.51
CA LYS A 494 24.05 -39.12 10.76
C LYS A 494 23.29 -37.86 10.31
N GLU A 495 22.34 -38.00 9.38
CA GLU A 495 21.53 -36.90 8.85
C GLU A 495 20.27 -36.65 9.68
N LEU A 496 19.91 -37.58 10.56
CA LEU A 496 18.79 -37.39 11.45
C LEU A 496 19.11 -36.38 12.56
N PRO A 497 18.08 -35.66 13.08
CA PRO A 497 18.23 -34.90 14.32
C PRO A 497 18.85 -35.80 15.40
N LEU A 498 19.58 -35.22 16.36
CA LEU A 498 20.24 -35.96 17.44
C LEU A 498 19.34 -36.08 18.70
N PRO A 499 18.37 -37.02 18.80
CA PRO A 499 18.04 -37.64 20.07
C PRO A 499 18.93 -38.87 20.28
N THR A 500 19.02 -39.33 21.52
CA THR A 500 19.83 -40.48 21.97
C THR A 500 19.63 -41.76 21.12
N TYR A 501 18.47 -41.90 20.48
CA TYR A 501 18.05 -43.13 19.77
C TYR A 501 18.42 -43.21 18.28
N SER A 502 18.93 -42.13 17.65
CA SER A 502 19.39 -42.18 16.25
C SER A 502 20.82 -42.69 16.09
N SER A 503 21.61 -42.73 17.18
CA SER A 503 23.02 -43.15 17.13
C SER A 503 23.22 -44.67 17.09
N TYR A 504 22.26 -45.44 17.62
CA TYR A 504 22.36 -46.90 17.75
C TYR A 504 21.21 -47.60 17.04
N ARG A 505 21.55 -48.48 16.08
CA ARG A 505 20.57 -49.22 15.25
C ARG A 505 19.52 -49.97 16.08
N ASN A 506 19.96 -50.68 17.12
CA ASN A 506 19.06 -51.50 17.95
C ASN A 506 18.09 -50.64 18.78
N GLU A 507 18.54 -49.48 19.26
CA GLU A 507 17.66 -48.55 19.97
C GLU A 507 16.63 -47.92 19.03
N PHE A 508 17.07 -47.51 17.84
CA PHE A 508 16.17 -47.00 16.81
C PHE A 508 15.11 -48.04 16.45
N GLN A 509 15.52 -49.28 16.19
CA GLN A 509 14.59 -50.36 15.85
C GLN A 509 13.62 -50.62 17.00
N GLY A 510 14.11 -50.86 18.21
CA GLY A 510 13.28 -51.24 19.35
C GLY A 510 12.37 -50.13 19.87
N LYS A 511 12.81 -48.86 19.80
CA LYS A 511 12.09 -47.72 20.38
C LYS A 511 11.33 -46.90 19.35
N ILE A 512 11.69 -46.90 18.07
CA ILE A 512 11.03 -46.09 17.03
C ILE A 512 10.35 -46.98 15.98
N SER A 513 11.13 -47.80 15.27
CA SER A 513 10.64 -48.56 14.11
C SER A 513 9.61 -49.63 14.51
N SER A 514 9.98 -50.55 15.40
CA SER A 514 9.12 -51.67 15.79
C SER A 514 7.79 -51.20 16.42
N PRO A 515 7.75 -50.20 17.32
CA PRO A 515 6.48 -49.66 17.80
C PRO A 515 5.60 -49.07 16.70
N LEU A 516 6.15 -48.29 15.76
CA LEU A 516 5.39 -47.72 14.65
C LEU A 516 4.79 -48.81 13.75
N VAL A 517 5.62 -49.77 13.32
CA VAL A 517 5.17 -50.91 12.48
C VAL A 517 4.12 -51.73 13.21
N LYS A 518 4.23 -51.92 14.53
CA LYS A 518 3.23 -52.62 15.33
C LYS A 518 1.86 -51.93 15.33
N PHE A 519 1.80 -50.59 15.37
CA PHE A 519 0.54 -49.87 15.43
C PHE A 519 -0.07 -49.55 14.06
N LEU A 520 0.77 -49.36 13.05
CA LEU A 520 0.33 -48.98 11.69
C LEU A 520 0.29 -50.16 10.72
N GLY A 521 0.90 -51.30 11.09
CA GLY A 521 0.96 -52.50 10.27
C GLY A 521 1.58 -52.21 8.91
N ASP A 522 0.96 -52.75 7.86
CA ASP A 522 1.43 -52.61 6.48
C ASP A 522 1.31 -51.18 5.92
N LYS A 523 0.72 -50.24 6.66
CA LYS A 523 0.59 -48.83 6.25
C LYS A 523 1.93 -48.10 6.22
N ILE A 524 2.89 -48.51 7.06
CA ILE A 524 4.23 -47.93 7.12
C ILE A 524 5.27 -49.05 7.10
N LYS A 525 6.30 -48.89 6.26
CA LYS A 525 7.46 -49.77 6.23
C LYS A 525 8.70 -48.95 6.56
N ILE A 526 9.44 -49.36 7.57
CA ILE A 526 10.71 -48.74 7.98
C ILE A 526 11.79 -49.81 7.88
N GLU A 527 12.60 -49.72 6.85
CA GLU A 527 13.75 -50.61 6.59
C GLU A 527 14.99 -49.98 7.23
N VAL A 528 15.75 -50.76 8.01
CA VAL A 528 16.94 -50.29 8.72
C VAL A 528 18.11 -51.22 8.42
N GLU A 529 19.07 -50.75 7.65
CA GLU A 529 20.18 -51.54 7.09
C GLU A 529 21.54 -50.97 7.54
N GLY A 530 22.54 -51.83 7.68
CA GLY A 530 23.90 -51.44 8.09
C GLY A 530 24.28 -51.87 9.51
N GLU A 531 25.37 -51.29 10.01
CA GLU A 531 26.02 -51.64 11.26
C GLU A 531 25.37 -50.96 12.47
N LEU A 532 25.87 -51.26 13.67
CA LEU A 532 25.30 -50.73 14.92
C LEU A 532 25.32 -49.19 14.97
N MET A 533 26.40 -48.56 14.50
CA MET A 533 26.66 -47.12 14.58
C MET A 533 26.52 -46.38 13.24
N ASN A 534 26.59 -47.12 12.12
CA ASN A 534 26.50 -46.59 10.76
C ASN A 534 25.42 -47.37 10.03
N PHE A 535 24.21 -46.82 9.99
CA PHE A 535 23.07 -47.46 9.36
C PHE A 535 22.26 -46.45 8.56
N THR A 536 21.50 -46.98 7.59
CA THR A 536 20.57 -46.22 6.77
C THR A 536 19.15 -46.62 7.11
N ILE A 537 18.24 -45.67 6.94
CA ILE A 537 16.82 -45.83 7.24
C ILE A 537 16.04 -45.45 5.99
N ASN A 538 15.17 -46.34 5.53
CA ASN A 538 14.26 -46.06 4.43
C ASN A 538 12.81 -46.17 4.92
N LEU A 539 12.07 -45.07 4.82
CA LEU A 539 10.66 -45.00 5.16
C LEU A 539 9.81 -45.02 3.89
N LYS A 540 8.87 -45.97 3.82
CA LYS A 540 7.90 -46.11 2.74
C LYS A 540 6.48 -46.11 3.29
N LEU A 541 5.61 -45.30 2.68
CA LEU A 541 4.17 -45.26 2.99
C LEU A 541 3.40 -46.15 1.99
N ALA A 542 2.42 -46.90 2.48
CA ALA A 542 1.53 -47.65 1.62
C ALA A 542 0.52 -46.74 0.90
N ARG A 543 -0.16 -47.28 -0.12
CA ARG A 543 -1.19 -46.54 -0.84
C ARG A 543 -2.37 -46.28 0.10
N GLY A 544 -2.82 -45.02 0.17
CA GLY A 544 -3.92 -44.61 1.05
C GLY A 544 -3.50 -44.26 2.47
N THR A 545 -2.22 -44.46 2.84
CA THR A 545 -1.70 -44.03 4.15
C THR A 545 -1.56 -42.53 4.20
N ARG A 546 -2.01 -41.93 5.31
CA ARG A 546 -1.99 -40.49 5.56
C ARG A 546 -1.28 -40.20 6.88
N VAL A 547 -0.13 -39.54 6.80
CA VAL A 547 0.64 -39.11 7.96
C VAL A 547 0.59 -37.59 8.06
N GLY A 548 0.01 -37.06 9.13
CA GLY A 548 -0.02 -35.63 9.40
C GLY A 548 1.14 -35.21 10.31
N VAL A 549 1.72 -34.04 10.07
CA VAL A 549 2.67 -33.37 10.95
C VAL A 549 2.17 -31.96 11.21
N LEU A 550 1.88 -31.63 12.47
CA LEU A 550 1.51 -30.28 12.88
C LEU A 550 2.72 -29.55 13.38
N LYS A 551 3.00 -28.37 12.82
CA LYS A 551 4.10 -27.48 13.18
C LYS A 551 3.53 -26.11 13.62
N THR A 552 4.20 -25.45 14.56
CA THR A 552 3.94 -24.04 14.84
C THR A 552 4.20 -23.20 13.58
N ILE A 553 3.44 -22.11 13.43
CA ILE A 553 3.69 -21.08 12.41
C ILE A 553 5.03 -20.40 12.69
#